data_AF-A0A5J4T6R3-F1
#
_entry.id   AF-A0A5J4T6R3-F1
#
_cell.length_a   1.000
_cell.length_b   1.000
_cell.length_c   1.000
_cell.angle_alpha   90.00
_cell.angle_beta   90.00
_cell.angle_gamma   90.00
#
_symmetry.space_group_name_H-M   'P 1'
#
loop_
_entity.id
_entity.type
_entity.pdbx_description
1 polymer ?
#
loop_
_entity_poly.entity_id
_entity_poly.type
_entity_poly.pdbx_seq_one_letter_code
_entity_poly.pdbx_strand_id
1 'polypeptide(L)'
;MSEKAYMSKIDMALKLSEYQWLDKEVQIDSNILDREDANCLKHAATQSFINSSSRYIAKFLSSVIFQNEDPDNFEKLKESLFLKIMSFFSYIRQYGKLSGSELIYTTFLVQKFVESEIEQFNTSKRSIIISDGTVGTILVCAMVLAMKILRDVVEYNNKCWSQAFGMSIELLNQSEITFYVQLGFDVALPESQFIRLFQKIKSYTDV
;
A
#
# COMPACT_ATOMS: atom_id res chain seq x y z
N MET A 1 -13.53 -29.15 3.74
CA MET A 1 -13.57 -27.68 3.68
C MET A 1 -15.01 -27.28 4.00
N SER A 2 -15.26 -26.50 5.07
CA SER A 2 -16.64 -26.28 5.54
C SER A 2 -17.39 -25.27 4.66
N GLU A 3 -18.70 -25.45 4.56
CA GLU A 3 -19.63 -24.61 3.78
C GLU A 3 -19.56 -23.13 4.20
N LYS A 4 -19.34 -22.85 5.50
CA LYS A 4 -19.08 -21.50 6.04
C LYS A 4 -17.83 -20.85 5.44
N ALA A 5 -16.75 -21.61 5.27
CA ALA A 5 -15.52 -21.10 4.67
C ALA A 5 -15.66 -20.88 3.16
N TYR A 6 -16.65 -21.48 2.49
CA TYR A 6 -16.93 -21.25 1.08
C TYR A 6 -17.83 -20.01 0.89
N MET A 7 -18.84 -19.84 1.74
CA MET A 7 -19.75 -18.68 1.70
C MET A 7 -19.06 -17.37 2.09
N SER A 8 -18.19 -17.38 3.11
CA SER A 8 -17.34 -16.21 3.47
C SER A 8 -16.42 -15.79 2.32
N LYS A 9 -15.97 -16.74 1.48
CA LYS A 9 -15.11 -16.47 0.31
C LYS A 9 -15.87 -15.91 -0.88
N ILE A 10 -17.12 -16.33 -1.09
CA ILE A 10 -18.00 -15.75 -2.11
C ILE A 10 -18.37 -14.32 -1.74
N ASP A 11 -18.62 -14.05 -0.46
CA ASP A 11 -18.85 -12.69 0.05
C ASP A 11 -17.60 -11.80 -0.10
N MET A 12 -16.40 -12.35 0.11
CA MET A 12 -15.13 -11.67 -0.16
C MET A 12 -14.99 -11.33 -1.64
N ALA A 13 -15.24 -12.28 -2.55
CA ALA A 13 -15.18 -12.05 -4.00
C ALA A 13 -16.24 -11.05 -4.50
N LEU A 14 -17.45 -11.06 -3.93
CA LEU A 14 -18.53 -10.12 -4.26
C LEU A 14 -18.23 -8.71 -3.74
N LYS A 15 -17.82 -8.57 -2.46
CA LYS A 15 -17.33 -7.29 -1.93
C LYS A 15 -16.15 -6.78 -2.74
N LEU A 16 -15.21 -7.64 -3.16
CA LEU A 16 -14.05 -7.21 -3.94
C LEU A 16 -14.36 -6.93 -5.43
N SER A 17 -15.45 -7.49 -5.99
CA SER A 17 -15.93 -7.12 -7.33
C SER A 17 -16.47 -5.68 -7.39
N GLU A 18 -16.91 -5.13 -6.25
CA GLU A 18 -17.19 -3.69 -6.12
C GLU A 18 -15.90 -2.86 -6.10
N TYR A 19 -14.73 -3.49 -5.86
CA TYR A 19 -13.42 -2.86 -5.65
C TYR A 19 -12.52 -2.89 -6.90
N GLN A 20 -13.08 -3.03 -8.11
CA GLN A 20 -12.39 -2.67 -9.37
C GLN A 20 -12.14 -1.15 -9.43
N TRP A 21 -11.20 -0.64 -8.63
CA TRP A 21 -10.98 0.80 -8.40
C TRP A 21 -10.11 1.48 -9.45
N LEU A 22 -9.48 0.72 -10.35
CA LEU A 22 -8.66 1.27 -11.42
C LEU A 22 -9.43 1.44 -12.74
N ASP A 23 -10.55 0.74 -12.95
CA ASP A 23 -11.28 0.74 -14.23
C ASP A 23 -12.70 1.31 -14.19
N LYS A 24 -13.30 1.51 -13.01
CA LYS A 24 -14.58 2.25 -12.94
C LYS A 24 -14.31 3.75 -13.02
N GLU A 25 -14.56 4.30 -14.21
CA GLU A 25 -14.52 5.72 -14.57
C GLU A 25 -15.20 6.59 -13.51
N VAL A 26 -14.40 7.13 -12.58
CA VAL A 26 -14.70 8.47 -12.09
C VAL A 26 -14.12 9.38 -13.16
N GLN A 27 -15.01 10.02 -13.91
CA GLN A 27 -14.72 11.10 -14.84
C GLN A 27 -14.23 12.30 -14.02
N ILE A 28 -13.00 12.21 -13.49
CA ILE A 28 -12.37 13.34 -12.82
C ILE A 28 -11.81 14.22 -13.93
N ASP A 29 -12.53 15.30 -14.22
CA ASP A 29 -12.03 16.44 -14.98
C ASP A 29 -10.85 17.08 -14.22
N SER A 30 -9.64 16.52 -14.36
CA SER A 30 -8.36 17.20 -14.11
C SER A 30 -7.19 16.25 -14.36
N ASN A 31 -6.86 16.05 -15.63
CA ASN A 31 -5.62 15.37 -16.06
C ASN A 31 -4.34 16.19 -15.76
N ILE A 32 -4.39 17.20 -14.89
CA ILE A 32 -3.28 18.11 -14.65
C ILE A 32 -3.05 18.22 -13.16
N LEU A 33 -1.90 17.72 -12.72
CA LEU A 33 -1.32 18.05 -11.44
C LEU A 33 -0.92 19.53 -11.49
N ASP A 34 -1.48 20.37 -10.62
CA ASP A 34 -1.07 21.76 -10.60
C ASP A 34 0.39 21.92 -10.17
N ARG A 35 0.98 23.09 -10.45
CA ARG A 35 2.41 23.33 -10.20
C ARG A 35 2.78 23.27 -8.71
N GLU A 36 1.83 23.60 -7.84
CA GLU A 36 2.04 23.61 -6.40
C GLU A 36 2.06 22.18 -5.85
N ASP A 37 1.08 21.36 -6.22
CA ASP A 37 1.01 19.94 -5.92
C ASP A 37 2.25 19.21 -6.48
N ALA A 38 2.62 19.48 -7.74
CA ALA A 38 3.83 18.91 -8.34
C ALA A 38 5.11 19.28 -7.59
N ASN A 39 5.20 20.50 -7.07
CA ASN A 39 6.33 20.91 -6.26
C ASN A 39 6.31 20.21 -4.89
N CYS A 40 5.14 20.12 -4.24
CA CYS A 40 4.99 19.45 -2.95
C CYS A 40 5.43 17.98 -2.98
N LEU A 41 5.12 17.26 -4.07
CA LEU A 41 5.45 15.84 -4.19
C LEU A 41 6.96 15.55 -4.33
N LYS A 42 7.75 16.54 -4.78
CA LYS A 42 9.22 16.41 -4.87
C LYS A 42 9.92 16.51 -3.52
N HIS A 43 9.27 17.17 -2.55
CA HIS A 43 9.84 17.37 -1.21
C HIS A 43 9.40 16.26 -0.26
N ALA A 44 9.98 16.28 0.94
CA ALA A 44 9.60 15.36 2.02
C ALA A 44 8.08 15.41 2.26
N ALA A 45 7.45 14.25 2.37
CA ALA A 45 6.00 14.14 2.49
C ALA A 45 5.48 14.90 3.72
N THR A 46 4.46 15.74 3.54
CA THR A 46 3.87 16.50 4.65
C THR A 46 3.16 15.58 5.64
N GLN A 47 2.99 16.01 6.89
CA GLN A 47 2.28 15.18 7.89
C GLN A 47 0.83 14.92 7.48
N SER A 48 0.15 15.92 6.95
CA SER A 48 -1.20 15.78 6.41
C SER A 48 -1.25 14.70 5.32
N PHE A 49 -0.30 14.73 4.37
CA PHE A 49 -0.27 13.75 3.29
C PHE A 49 0.08 12.33 3.77
N ILE A 50 0.95 12.20 4.78
CA ILE A 50 1.19 10.93 5.48
C ILE A 50 -0.10 10.40 6.12
N ASN A 51 -0.85 11.24 6.81
CA ASN A 51 -2.10 10.84 7.44
C ASN A 51 -3.10 10.33 6.40
N SER A 52 -3.35 11.09 5.33
CA SER A 52 -4.29 10.71 4.28
C SER A 52 -3.88 9.42 3.56
N SER A 53 -2.59 9.26 3.26
CA SER A 53 -2.06 8.03 2.64
C SER A 53 -2.19 6.83 3.58
N SER A 54 -1.93 7.03 4.88
CA SER A 54 -2.05 5.98 5.88
C SER A 54 -3.49 5.54 6.07
N ARG A 55 -4.46 6.47 6.08
CA ARG A 55 -5.89 6.14 6.10
C ARG A 55 -6.31 5.37 4.85
N TYR A 56 -5.86 5.81 3.68
CA TYR A 56 -6.12 5.12 2.43
C TYR A 56 -5.59 3.68 2.47
N ILE A 57 -4.35 3.50 2.96
CA ILE A 57 -3.72 2.19 3.09
C ILE A 57 -4.42 1.28 4.10
N ALA A 58 -4.71 1.82 5.28
CA ALA A 58 -5.41 1.08 6.33
C ALA A 58 -6.77 0.57 5.86
N LYS A 59 -7.50 1.38 5.08
CA LYS A 59 -8.80 0.98 4.52
C LYS A 59 -8.68 -0.30 3.70
N PHE A 60 -7.76 -0.39 2.74
CA PHE A 60 -7.67 -1.58 1.90
C PHE A 60 -7.03 -2.78 2.61
N LEU A 61 -6.06 -2.57 3.51
CA LEU A 61 -5.46 -3.68 4.25
C LEU A 61 -6.46 -4.27 5.24
N SER A 62 -7.22 -3.42 5.94
CA SER A 62 -8.24 -3.86 6.91
C SER A 62 -9.30 -4.76 6.28
N SER A 63 -9.73 -4.47 5.04
CA SER A 63 -10.74 -5.29 4.35
C SER A 63 -10.26 -6.71 4.03
N VAL A 64 -8.94 -6.93 3.98
CA VAL A 64 -8.36 -8.26 3.74
C VAL A 64 -7.99 -8.94 5.05
N ILE A 65 -7.37 -8.21 5.99
CA ILE A 65 -6.84 -8.78 7.23
C ILE A 65 -7.96 -9.10 8.22
N PHE A 66 -8.95 -8.21 8.34
CA PHE A 66 -9.97 -8.26 9.39
C PHE A 66 -11.36 -8.64 8.86
N GLN A 67 -11.42 -9.32 7.71
CA GLN A 67 -12.68 -9.64 7.01
C GLN A 67 -13.69 -10.47 7.83
N ASN A 68 -13.24 -11.17 8.88
CA ASN A 68 -14.07 -12.03 9.73
C ASN A 68 -14.33 -11.43 11.13
N GLU A 69 -13.84 -10.22 11.38
CA GLU A 69 -14.02 -9.54 12.66
C GLU A 69 -15.42 -8.94 12.76
N ASP A 70 -15.95 -8.83 13.99
CA ASP A 70 -17.19 -8.11 14.23
C ASP A 70 -17.02 -6.60 13.96
N PRO A 71 -18.10 -5.85 13.64
CA PRO A 71 -17.99 -4.45 13.26
C PRO A 71 -17.30 -3.54 14.30
N ASP A 72 -17.52 -3.78 15.59
CA ASP A 72 -16.95 -2.97 16.67
C ASP A 72 -15.45 -3.23 16.83
N ASN A 73 -15.03 -4.49 16.68
CA ASN A 73 -13.62 -4.86 16.68
C ASN A 73 -12.91 -4.43 15.39
N PHE A 74 -13.60 -4.52 14.24
CA PHE A 74 -13.07 -4.12 12.93
C PHE A 74 -12.62 -2.65 12.92
N GLU A 75 -13.45 -1.72 13.42
CA GLU A 75 -13.09 -0.30 13.44
C GLU A 75 -11.90 -0.01 14.38
N LYS A 76 -11.84 -0.67 15.54
CA LYS A 76 -10.70 -0.55 16.46
C LYS A 76 -9.40 -1.08 15.84
N LEU A 77 -9.46 -2.22 15.17
CA LEU A 77 -8.32 -2.83 14.50
C LEU A 77 -7.88 -2.00 13.28
N LYS A 78 -8.81 -1.44 12.51
CA LYS A 78 -8.53 -0.53 11.41
C LYS A 78 -7.83 0.74 11.89
N GLU A 79 -8.31 1.34 12.98
CA GLU A 79 -7.67 2.52 13.57
C GLU A 79 -6.27 2.19 14.11
N SER A 80 -6.10 1.05 14.78
CA SER A 80 -4.79 0.57 15.21
C SER A 80 -3.82 0.40 14.02
N LEU A 81 -4.30 -0.20 12.92
CA LEU A 81 -3.52 -0.38 11.70
C LEU A 81 -3.15 0.96 11.06
N PHE A 82 -4.08 1.90 10.99
CA PHE A 82 -3.82 3.28 10.55
C PHE A 82 -2.69 3.93 11.35
N LEU A 83 -2.74 3.87 12.68
CA LEU A 83 -1.70 4.45 13.53
C LEU A 83 -0.33 3.79 13.28
N LYS A 84 -0.28 2.46 13.14
CA LYS A 84 0.97 1.73 12.80
C LYS A 84 1.55 2.20 11.45
N ILE A 85 0.71 2.33 10.41
CA ILE A 85 1.12 2.79 9.08
C ILE A 85 1.60 4.25 9.12
N MET A 86 0.88 5.12 9.83
CA MET A 86 1.24 6.53 10.00
C MET A 86 2.58 6.68 10.72
N SER A 87 2.80 5.93 11.79
CA SER A 87 4.08 5.90 12.51
C SER A 87 5.21 5.38 11.62
N PHE A 88 4.95 4.34 10.83
CA PHE A 88 5.90 3.82 9.84
C PHE A 88 6.33 4.93 8.87
N PHE A 89 5.40 5.57 8.16
CA PHE A 89 5.77 6.61 7.18
C PHE A 89 6.40 7.85 7.82
N SER A 90 5.97 8.21 9.03
CA SER A 90 6.58 9.31 9.78
C SER A 90 8.05 9.01 10.10
N TYR A 91 8.36 7.76 10.46
CA TYR A 91 9.73 7.29 10.67
C TYR A 91 10.54 7.33 9.36
N ILE A 92 10.00 6.85 8.23
CA ILE A 92 10.72 6.88 6.93
C ILE A 92 10.95 8.30 6.43
N ARG A 93 10.00 9.21 6.66
CA ARG A 93 10.22 10.64 6.37
C ARG A 93 11.44 11.17 7.12
N GLN A 94 11.58 10.86 8.41
CA GLN A 94 12.69 11.33 9.23
C GLN A 94 14.02 10.66 8.86
N TYR A 95 14.00 9.34 8.67
CA TYR A 95 15.20 8.54 8.44
C TYR A 95 15.68 8.62 6.99
N GLY A 96 14.79 8.37 6.03
CA GLY A 96 15.10 8.23 4.60
C GLY A 96 14.67 9.40 3.73
N LYS A 97 14.13 10.47 4.31
CA LYS A 97 13.60 11.66 3.58
C LYS A 97 12.53 11.30 2.55
N LEU A 98 11.59 10.43 2.93
CA LEU A 98 10.47 9.99 2.08
C LEU A 98 9.77 11.18 1.42
N SER A 99 9.73 11.21 0.09
CA SER A 99 9.03 12.25 -0.68
C SER A 99 7.54 11.96 -0.84
N GLY A 100 6.76 12.96 -1.25
CA GLY A 100 5.35 12.76 -1.59
C GLY A 100 5.17 11.77 -2.74
N SER A 101 6.00 11.86 -3.78
CA SER A 101 5.96 10.92 -4.91
C SER A 101 6.25 9.48 -4.49
N GLU A 102 7.24 9.28 -3.62
CA GLU A 102 7.57 7.96 -3.08
C GLU A 102 6.44 7.38 -2.24
N LEU A 103 5.74 8.22 -1.48
CA LEU A 103 4.59 7.80 -0.70
C LEU A 103 3.41 7.37 -1.60
N ILE A 104 3.13 8.09 -2.68
CA ILE A 104 2.12 7.69 -3.68
C ILE A 104 2.51 6.36 -4.32
N TYR A 105 3.76 6.24 -4.76
CA TYR A 105 4.24 5.03 -5.42
C TYR A 105 4.23 3.82 -4.47
N THR A 106 4.59 4.03 -3.20
CA THR A 106 4.46 2.99 -2.17
C THR A 106 2.99 2.59 -2.02
N THR A 107 2.07 3.55 -1.95
CA THR A 107 0.63 3.28 -1.85
C THR A 107 0.14 2.45 -3.03
N PHE A 108 0.56 2.80 -4.26
CA PHE A 108 0.27 2.04 -5.47
C PHE A 108 0.79 0.60 -5.39
N LEU A 109 2.05 0.40 -4.99
CA LEU A 109 2.65 -0.93 -4.91
C LEU A 109 1.93 -1.82 -3.89
N VAL A 110 1.55 -1.27 -2.74
CA VAL A 110 0.79 -2.04 -1.74
C VAL A 110 -0.61 -2.38 -2.27
N GLN A 111 -1.29 -1.43 -2.93
CA GLN A 111 -2.59 -1.71 -3.55
C GLN A 111 -2.48 -2.82 -4.59
N LYS A 112 -1.51 -2.74 -5.51
CA LYS A 112 -1.27 -3.74 -6.56
C LYS A 112 -0.93 -5.11 -5.96
N PHE A 113 -0.17 -5.15 -4.87
CA PHE A 113 0.13 -6.39 -4.16
C PHE A 113 -1.15 -7.05 -3.61
N VAL A 114 -2.02 -6.25 -2.98
CA VAL A 114 -3.30 -6.71 -2.45
C VAL A 114 -4.20 -7.26 -3.56
N GLU A 115 -4.30 -6.54 -4.68
CA GLU A 115 -5.07 -6.97 -5.85
C GLU A 115 -4.54 -8.29 -6.43
N SER A 116 -3.22 -8.43 -6.56
CA SER A 116 -2.58 -9.67 -7.04
C SER A 116 -2.85 -10.86 -6.11
N GLU A 117 -2.75 -10.67 -4.78
CA GLU A 117 -3.06 -11.71 -3.80
C GLU A 117 -4.52 -12.18 -3.88
N ILE A 118 -5.45 -11.25 -4.07
CA ILE A 118 -6.87 -11.55 -4.25
C ILE A 118 -7.10 -12.33 -5.55
N GLU A 119 -6.50 -11.90 -6.65
CA GLU A 119 -6.63 -12.57 -7.95
C GLU A 119 -6.08 -14.00 -7.89
N GLN A 120 -4.91 -14.19 -7.29
CA GLN A 120 -4.32 -15.51 -7.11
C GLN A 120 -5.16 -16.41 -6.19
N PHE A 121 -5.74 -15.86 -5.13
CA PHE A 121 -6.68 -16.58 -4.28
C PHE A 121 -7.89 -17.09 -5.07
N ASN A 122 -8.48 -16.24 -5.92
CA ASN A 122 -9.66 -16.58 -6.70
C ASN A 122 -9.37 -17.61 -7.80
N THR A 123 -8.21 -17.51 -8.47
CA THR A 123 -7.84 -18.36 -9.61
C THR A 123 -7.21 -19.70 -9.18
N SER A 124 -6.31 -19.68 -8.19
CA SER A 124 -5.49 -20.83 -7.80
C SER A 124 -5.84 -21.43 -6.44
N LYS A 125 -6.75 -20.80 -5.67
CA LYS A 125 -7.12 -21.18 -4.30
C LYS A 125 -5.94 -21.25 -3.32
N ARG A 126 -4.82 -20.56 -3.62
CA ARG A 126 -3.72 -20.35 -2.67
C ARG A 126 -4.17 -19.50 -1.49
N SER A 127 -3.50 -19.62 -0.35
CA SER A 127 -3.77 -18.80 0.83
C SER A 127 -3.25 -17.38 0.63
N ILE A 128 -4.02 -16.38 1.07
CA ILE A 128 -3.59 -14.98 1.13
C ILE A 128 -2.51 -14.85 2.23
N ILE A 129 -1.39 -14.22 1.88
CA ILE A 129 -0.20 -13.99 2.73
C ILE A 129 -0.39 -12.74 3.61
N ILE A 130 -1.27 -11.82 3.20
CA ILE A 130 -1.57 -10.57 3.90
C ILE A 130 -2.22 -10.86 5.26
N SER A 131 -1.53 -10.46 6.34
CA SER A 131 -1.95 -10.62 7.72
C SER A 131 -1.32 -9.52 8.59
N ASP A 132 -1.80 -9.33 9.83
CA ASP A 132 -1.19 -8.35 10.76
C ASP A 132 0.33 -8.61 10.98
N GLY A 133 0.77 -9.87 10.93
CA GLY A 133 2.17 -10.24 11.06
C GLY A 133 3.04 -9.97 9.83
N THR A 134 2.45 -9.83 8.64
CA THR A 134 3.19 -9.64 7.37
C THR A 134 3.09 -8.22 6.82
N VAL A 135 2.13 -7.40 7.28
CA VAL A 135 1.93 -6.01 6.85
C VAL A 135 3.20 -5.16 6.97
N GLY A 136 3.92 -5.26 8.10
CA GLY A 136 5.16 -4.48 8.29
C GLY A 136 6.18 -4.75 7.18
N THR A 137 6.39 -6.02 6.86
CA THR A 137 7.31 -6.45 5.80
C THR A 137 6.84 -5.99 4.42
N ILE A 138 5.53 -6.07 4.14
CA ILE A 138 4.93 -5.59 2.89
C ILE A 138 5.19 -4.09 2.71
N LEU A 139 4.97 -3.28 3.76
CA LEU A 139 5.22 -1.84 3.72
C LEU A 139 6.69 -1.50 3.50
N VAL A 140 7.59 -2.23 4.16
CA VAL A 140 9.04 -2.08 3.96
C VAL A 140 9.41 -2.38 2.51
N CYS A 141 8.95 -3.50 1.95
CA CYS A 141 9.27 -3.90 0.58
C CYS A 141 8.73 -2.88 -0.44
N ALA A 142 7.47 -2.45 -0.29
CA ALA A 142 6.87 -1.46 -1.16
C ALA A 142 7.62 -0.12 -1.12
N MET A 143 8.01 0.35 0.08
CA MET A 143 8.74 1.61 0.25
C MET A 143 10.15 1.54 -0.33
N VAL A 144 10.90 0.45 -0.06
CA VAL A 144 12.24 0.26 -0.61
C VAL A 144 12.20 0.22 -2.14
N LEU A 145 11.22 -0.50 -2.70
CA LEU A 145 11.05 -0.59 -4.15
C LEU A 145 10.67 0.76 -4.78
N ALA A 146 9.75 1.50 -4.17
CA ALA A 146 9.39 2.85 -4.60
C ALA A 146 10.61 3.79 -4.64
N MET A 147 11.44 3.77 -3.60
CA MET A 147 12.67 4.57 -3.56
C MET A 147 13.68 4.15 -4.62
N LYS A 148 13.85 2.84 -4.87
CA LYS A 148 14.75 2.34 -5.92
C LYS A 148 14.29 2.73 -7.33
N ILE A 149 12.99 2.83 -7.55
CA ILE A 149 12.43 3.22 -8.85
C ILE A 149 12.55 4.74 -9.08
N LEU A 150 12.31 5.54 -8.05
CA LEU A 150 12.18 6.99 -8.20
C LEU A 150 13.47 7.79 -7.94
N ARG A 151 14.46 7.21 -7.25
CA ARG A 151 15.72 7.89 -6.97
C ARG A 151 16.77 7.51 -8.01
N ASP A 152 17.42 8.53 -8.57
CA ASP A 152 18.58 8.34 -9.45
C ASP A 152 19.79 7.78 -8.68
N VAL A 153 19.90 8.09 -7.39
CA VAL A 153 21.00 7.65 -6.51
C VAL A 153 20.43 6.86 -5.33
N VAL A 154 20.91 5.62 -5.19
CA VAL A 154 20.55 4.76 -4.05
C VAL A 154 21.36 5.17 -2.82
N GLU A 155 20.81 6.09 -2.03
CA GLU A 155 21.43 6.54 -0.77
C GLU A 155 21.37 5.46 0.33
N TYR A 156 20.29 4.65 0.34
CA TYR A 156 20.03 3.62 1.35
C TYR A 156 19.88 2.27 0.69
N ASN A 157 20.87 1.39 0.89
CA ASN A 157 20.79 0.01 0.42
C ASN A 157 20.06 -0.88 1.43
N ASN A 158 19.82 -2.14 1.06
CA ASN A 158 19.11 -3.09 1.92
C ASN A 158 19.82 -3.32 3.26
N LYS A 159 21.13 -3.11 3.37
CA LYS A 159 21.84 -3.19 4.67
C LYS A 159 21.45 -2.04 5.60
N CYS A 160 21.31 -0.82 5.07
CA CYS A 160 20.82 0.32 5.85
C CYS A 160 19.38 0.07 6.34
N TRP A 161 18.50 -0.41 5.44
CA TRP A 161 17.12 -0.70 5.79
C TRP A 161 16.98 -1.88 6.75
N SER A 162 17.78 -2.94 6.59
CA SER A 162 17.76 -4.07 7.51
C SER A 162 18.13 -3.63 8.93
N GLN A 163 19.12 -2.75 9.08
CA GLN A 163 19.48 -2.15 10.37
C GLN A 163 18.38 -1.25 10.92
N ALA A 164 17.78 -0.39 10.09
CA ALA A 164 16.72 0.54 10.48
C ALA A 164 15.49 -0.17 11.06
N PHE A 165 15.11 -1.31 10.47
CA PHE A 165 13.93 -2.08 10.89
C PHE A 165 14.24 -3.29 11.78
N GLY A 166 15.51 -3.51 12.14
CA GLY A 166 15.92 -4.68 12.94
C GLY A 166 15.64 -6.01 12.25
N MET A 167 15.66 -6.05 10.93
CA MET A 167 15.50 -7.26 10.12
C MET A 167 16.86 -7.83 9.72
N SER A 168 16.94 -9.14 9.50
CA SER A 168 18.13 -9.69 8.83
C SER A 168 18.15 -9.24 7.37
N ILE A 169 19.35 -9.02 6.83
CA ILE A 169 19.51 -8.61 5.44
C ILE A 169 19.02 -9.69 4.48
N GLU A 170 19.19 -10.97 4.85
CA GLU A 170 18.70 -12.13 4.10
C GLU A 170 17.17 -12.12 4.01
N LEU A 171 16.49 -11.88 5.14
CA LEU A 171 15.03 -11.81 5.17
C LEU A 171 14.52 -10.64 4.32
N LEU A 172 15.15 -9.47 4.43
CA LEU A 172 14.75 -8.29 3.65
C LEU A 172 14.92 -8.54 2.15
N ASN A 173 16.07 -9.09 1.72
CA ASN A 173 16.32 -9.41 0.32
C ASN A 173 15.32 -10.44 -0.23
N GLN A 174 15.05 -11.51 0.53
CA GLN A 174 14.08 -12.54 0.13
C GLN A 174 12.66 -11.97 0.05
N SER A 175 12.29 -11.14 1.01
CA SER A 175 10.97 -10.50 1.05
C SER A 175 10.79 -9.54 -0.12
N GLU A 176 11.81 -8.76 -0.46
CA GLU A 176 11.78 -7.84 -1.61
C GLU A 176 11.59 -8.61 -2.94
N ILE A 177 12.35 -9.69 -3.15
CA ILE A 177 12.20 -10.52 -4.37
C ILE A 177 10.81 -11.15 -4.41
N THR A 178 10.33 -11.70 -3.30
CA THR A 178 9.00 -12.32 -3.21
C THR A 178 7.90 -11.30 -3.50
N PHE A 179 8.03 -10.10 -2.95
CA PHE A 179 7.12 -8.98 -3.21
C PHE A 179 7.11 -8.61 -4.70
N TYR A 180 8.28 -8.50 -5.34
CA TYR A 180 8.37 -8.13 -6.75
C TYR A 180 7.84 -9.23 -7.69
N VAL A 181 8.08 -10.51 -7.36
CA VAL A 181 7.47 -11.66 -8.05
C VAL A 181 5.95 -11.63 -7.92
N GLN A 182 5.42 -11.30 -6.74
CA GLN A 182 3.98 -11.21 -6.53
C GLN A 182 3.34 -10.12 -7.39
N LEU A 183 4.07 -9.04 -7.68
CA LEU A 183 3.63 -7.99 -8.62
C LEU A 183 3.79 -8.40 -10.10
N GLY A 184 4.24 -9.61 -10.39
CA GLY A 184 4.51 -10.07 -11.75
C GLY A 184 5.63 -9.30 -12.45
N PHE A 185 6.53 -8.68 -11.67
CA PHE A 185 7.55 -7.74 -12.17
C PHE A 185 6.99 -6.50 -12.89
N ASP A 186 5.68 -6.28 -12.85
CA ASP A 186 5.05 -5.10 -13.41
C ASP A 186 4.85 -4.07 -12.30
N VAL A 187 5.74 -3.08 -12.26
CA VAL A 187 5.67 -1.97 -11.31
C VAL A 187 5.43 -0.64 -12.00
N ALA A 188 5.19 -0.64 -13.31
CA ALA A 188 4.98 0.60 -14.04
C ALA A 188 3.71 1.30 -13.54
N LEU A 189 3.85 2.59 -13.20
CA LEU A 189 2.75 3.44 -12.80
C LEU A 189 2.59 4.55 -13.85
N PRO A 190 1.57 4.48 -14.72
CA PRO A 190 1.29 5.53 -15.68
C PRO A 190 0.96 6.86 -14.98
N GLU A 191 1.37 7.98 -15.58
CA GLU A 191 1.16 9.32 -15.02
C GLU A 191 -0.31 9.61 -14.70
N SER A 192 -1.23 9.24 -15.59
CA SER A 192 -2.67 9.41 -15.36
C SER A 192 -3.16 8.65 -14.12
N GLN A 193 -2.65 7.43 -13.88
CA GLN A 193 -2.96 6.66 -12.70
C GLN A 193 -2.32 7.26 -11.44
N PHE A 194 -1.10 7.79 -11.56
CA PHE A 194 -0.42 8.51 -10.48
C PHE A 194 -1.24 9.73 -10.03
N ILE A 195 -1.67 10.58 -10.96
CA ILE A 195 -2.49 11.78 -10.67
C ILE A 195 -3.81 11.37 -10.00
N ARG A 196 -4.49 10.36 -10.54
CA ARG A 196 -5.73 9.85 -9.98
C ARG A 196 -5.54 9.31 -8.56
N LEU A 197 -4.46 8.57 -8.32
CA LEU A 197 -4.15 8.05 -6.98
C LEU A 197 -3.83 9.18 -6.01
N PHE A 198 -3.06 10.18 -6.43
CA PHE A 198 -2.79 11.37 -5.64
C PHE A 198 -4.08 12.08 -5.21
N GLN A 199 -4.99 12.34 -6.15
CA GLN A 199 -6.28 12.98 -5.85
C GLN A 199 -7.12 12.14 -4.89
N LYS A 200 -7.17 10.82 -5.11
CA LYS A 200 -7.85 9.88 -4.19
C LYS A 200 -7.26 9.91 -2.80
N ILE A 201 -5.93 9.99 -2.66
CA ILE A 201 -5.29 10.10 -1.34
C ILE A 201 -5.63 11.45 -0.70
N LYS A 202 -5.53 12.55 -1.46
CA LYS A 202 -5.80 13.91 -0.97
C LYS A 202 -7.24 14.07 -0.46
N SER A 203 -8.20 13.32 -0.99
CA SER A 203 -9.58 13.34 -0.48
C SER A 203 -9.78 12.67 0.89
N TYR A 204 -8.78 11.99 1.45
CA TYR A 204 -8.84 11.38 2.79
C TYR A 204 -8.38 12.34 3.91
N THR A 205 -8.21 13.62 3.59
CA THR A 205 -7.60 14.60 4.51
C THR A 205 -8.54 15.06 5.64
N ASP A 206 -9.86 14.76 5.59
CA ASP A 206 -10.85 15.32 6.52
C ASP A 206 -11.91 14.31 7.03
N VAL A 207 -11.50 13.10 7.42
CA VAL A 207 -12.35 12.18 8.23
C VAL A 207 -11.84 12.11 9.66
#